data_AF-A0A539E230-F1
#
_entry.id   AF-A0A539E230-F1
#
_cell.length_a   1.000
_cell.length_b   1.000
_cell.length_c   1.000
_cell.angle_alpha   90.00
_cell.angle_beta   90.00
_cell.angle_gamma   90.00
#
_symmetry.space_group_name_H-M   'P 1'
#
loop_
_entity.id
_entity.type
_entity.pdbx_description
1 polymer ?
#
loop_
_entity_poly.entity_id
_entity_poly.type
_entity_poly.pdbx_seq_one_letter_code
_entity_poly.pdbx_strand_id
1 'polypeptide(L)'
;MDRVDEQDPIRRAATIGRFEAIDSALDERAMIEPLLDMRVGGDPFRSLNVAYFEMKMACPFLIDESCSIHPDRPVACREYSVTSDPRFCANPFEPGIEKVPMPLPLSASLAWMTSELMGEPPILVPLPLAPRFARDHGAWRSRRWPGLEIFQHFMRIAGAPPPDWSFESPDNPPSAGIPTVEVDSPDAPLNP
;
A
#
# COMPACT_ATOMS: atom_id res chain seq x y z
N MET A 1 16.77 -4.05 -1.56
CA MET A 1 15.87 -2.88 -1.36
C MET A 1 16.37 -1.90 -2.38
N ASP A 2 16.11 -2.21 -3.64
CA ASP A 2 17.13 -2.02 -4.67
C ASP A 2 17.39 -0.54 -4.93
N ARG A 3 16.36 0.30 -4.78
CA ARG A 3 16.47 1.76 -4.81
C ARG A 3 17.31 2.39 -3.70
N VAL A 4 17.34 1.80 -2.50
CA VAL A 4 18.20 2.26 -1.40
C VAL A 4 19.63 1.77 -1.62
N ASP A 5 19.78 0.56 -2.17
CA ASP A 5 21.08 -0.05 -2.45
C ASP A 5 21.81 0.65 -3.61
N GLU A 6 21.08 1.26 -4.55
CA GLU A 6 21.60 2.08 -5.66
C GLU A 6 22.07 3.49 -5.28
N GLN A 7 21.75 3.97 -4.06
CA GLN A 7 22.15 5.32 -3.61
C GLN A 7 23.64 5.42 -3.34
N ASP A 8 24.19 6.63 -3.43
CA ASP A 8 25.54 6.89 -2.94
C ASP A 8 25.65 6.54 -1.44
N PRO A 9 26.84 6.13 -0.94
CA PRO A 9 26.98 5.63 0.42
C PRO A 9 26.51 6.59 1.51
N ILE A 10 26.67 7.91 1.32
CA ILE A 10 26.28 8.91 2.32
C ILE A 10 24.75 9.01 2.36
N ARG A 11 24.11 9.15 1.21
CA ARG A 11 22.64 9.21 1.12
C ARG A 11 21.98 7.91 1.56
N ARG A 12 22.59 6.77 1.25
CA ARG A 12 22.14 5.45 1.70
C ARG A 12 22.16 5.36 3.22
N ALA A 13 23.28 5.72 3.85
CA ALA A 13 23.41 5.74 5.31
C ALA A 13 22.39 6.69 5.97
N ALA A 14 22.20 7.89 5.42
CA ALA A 14 21.21 8.84 5.93
C ALA A 14 19.76 8.34 5.78
N THR A 15 19.46 7.62 4.70
CA THR A 15 18.13 6.99 4.50
C THR A 15 17.92 5.84 5.49
N ILE A 16 18.90 4.96 5.65
CA ILE A 16 18.85 3.85 6.61
C ILE A 16 18.71 4.37 8.03
N GLY A 17 19.47 5.38 8.44
CA GLY A 17 19.35 5.98 9.77
C GLY A 17 17.96 6.55 10.06
N ARG A 18 17.27 7.09 9.06
CA ARG A 18 15.86 7.53 9.20
C ARG A 18 14.90 6.36 9.40
N PHE A 19 15.12 5.24 8.73
CA PHE A 19 14.36 4.01 8.98
C PHE A 19 14.60 3.48 10.39
N GLU A 20 15.87 3.38 10.81
CA GLU A 20 16.25 2.86 12.13
C GLU A 20 15.71 3.71 13.28
N ALA A 21 15.68 5.04 13.11
CA ALA A 21 15.11 5.95 14.10
C ALA A 21 13.60 5.76 14.28
N ILE A 22 12.85 5.56 13.19
CA ILE A 22 11.42 5.26 13.25
C ILE A 22 11.17 3.87 13.84
N ASP A 23 11.94 2.88 13.42
CA ASP A 23 11.85 1.50 13.93
C ASP A 23 12.04 1.48 15.45
N SER A 24 13.07 2.15 15.96
CA SER A 24 13.33 2.28 17.41
C SER A 24 12.17 2.98 18.15
N ALA A 25 11.65 4.08 17.60
CA ALA A 25 10.53 4.80 18.22
C ALA A 25 9.22 3.98 18.25
N LEU A 26 9.01 3.10 17.27
CA LEU A 26 7.89 2.16 17.25
C LEU A 26 8.08 1.01 18.22
N ASP A 27 9.30 0.49 18.34
CA ASP A 27 9.66 -0.59 19.26
C ASP A 27 9.46 -0.17 20.71
N GLU A 28 9.92 1.03 21.08
CA GLU A 28 9.75 1.62 22.42
C GLU A 28 8.28 1.73 22.85
N ARG A 29 7.35 1.75 21.89
CA ARG A 29 5.90 1.82 22.11
C ARG A 29 5.17 0.51 21.88
N ALA A 30 5.90 -0.59 21.64
CA ALA A 30 5.35 -1.90 21.30
C ALA A 30 4.37 -1.86 20.11
N MET A 31 4.67 -1.04 19.10
CA MET A 31 3.81 -0.83 17.94
C MET A 31 4.20 -1.67 16.72
N ILE A 32 5.37 -2.32 16.71
CA ILE A 32 5.88 -3.06 15.54
C ILE A 32 4.97 -4.23 15.18
N GLU A 33 4.72 -5.15 16.09
CA GLU A 33 3.93 -6.36 15.85
C GLU A 33 2.48 -6.01 15.49
N PRO A 34 1.78 -5.10 16.20
CA PRO A 34 0.44 -4.67 15.81
C PRO A 34 0.39 -4.08 14.39
N LEU A 35 1.41 -3.32 13.99
CA LEU A 35 1.48 -2.72 12.66
C LEU A 35 1.77 -3.75 11.57
N LEU A 36 2.55 -4.79 11.87
CA LEU A 36 2.87 -5.87 10.94
C LEU A 36 1.76 -6.94 10.82
N ASP A 37 0.82 -7.02 11.77
CA ASP A 37 -0.39 -7.87 11.66
C ASP A 37 -1.60 -7.12 11.06
N MET A 38 -1.39 -5.93 10.46
CA MET A 38 -2.47 -5.16 9.86
C MET A 38 -2.95 -5.77 8.54
N ARG A 39 -4.09 -6.46 8.61
CA ARG A 39 -4.68 -7.16 7.46
C ARG A 39 -5.49 -6.23 6.57
N VAL A 40 -5.40 -6.49 5.28
CA VAL A 40 -6.29 -5.89 4.27
C VAL A 40 -7.73 -6.28 4.60
N GLY A 41 -8.64 -5.30 4.60
CA GLY A 41 -10.04 -5.51 5.02
C GLY A 41 -10.31 -5.36 6.51
N GLY A 42 -9.27 -5.17 7.32
CA GLY A 42 -9.45 -4.81 8.72
C GLY A 42 -9.99 -3.39 8.88
N ASP A 43 -10.55 -3.10 10.06
CA ASP A 43 -11.02 -1.77 10.43
C ASP A 43 -9.88 -0.72 10.32
N PRO A 44 -9.98 0.25 9.37
CA PRO A 44 -8.96 1.27 9.16
C PRO A 44 -8.95 2.34 10.27
N PHE A 45 -9.99 2.44 11.09
CA PHE A 45 -10.11 3.39 12.20
C PHE A 45 -9.61 2.82 13.53
N ARG A 46 -8.82 1.74 13.46
CA ARG A 46 -8.17 1.17 14.64
C ARG A 46 -7.38 2.25 15.37
N SER A 47 -7.51 2.29 16.69
CA SER A 47 -6.72 3.13 17.60
C SER A 47 -5.20 3.11 17.30
N LEU A 48 -4.71 2.02 16.72
CA LEU A 48 -3.34 1.87 16.24
C LEU A 48 -2.96 2.86 15.11
N ASN A 49 -3.83 3.08 14.12
CA ASN A 49 -3.56 4.02 13.02
C ASN A 49 -3.53 5.46 13.50
N VAL A 50 -4.44 5.80 14.42
CA VAL A 50 -4.46 7.11 15.09
C VAL A 50 -3.17 7.30 15.90
N ALA A 51 -2.83 6.34 16.76
CA ALA A 51 -1.62 6.39 17.57
C ALA A 51 -0.35 6.51 16.72
N TYR A 52 -0.28 5.77 15.60
CA TYR A 52 0.85 5.85 14.66
C TYR A 52 0.93 7.23 14.00
N PHE A 53 -0.19 7.77 13.54
CA PHE A 53 -0.25 9.08 12.91
C PHE A 53 0.09 10.23 13.89
N GLU A 54 -0.34 10.12 15.15
CA GLU A 54 -0.04 11.08 16.22
C GLU A 54 1.45 11.15 16.57
N MET A 55 2.24 10.13 16.26
CA MET A 55 3.69 10.19 16.40
C MET A 55 4.35 11.19 15.44
N LYS A 56 3.65 11.64 14.39
CA LYS A 56 4.12 12.65 13.42
C LYS A 56 5.51 12.35 12.85
N MET A 57 5.83 11.08 12.64
CA MET A 57 7.11 10.66 12.10
C MET A 57 7.18 10.99 10.60
N ALA A 58 8.23 11.71 10.20
CA ALA A 58 8.46 12.00 8.79
C ALA A 58 8.79 10.72 8.01
N CYS A 59 8.35 10.65 6.74
CA CYS A 59 8.70 9.55 5.86
C CYS A 59 10.24 9.46 5.70
N PRO A 60 10.87 8.27 5.79
CA PRO A 60 12.31 8.10 5.60
C PRO A 60 12.85 8.57 4.24
N PHE A 61 11.98 8.76 3.25
CA PHE A 61 12.34 9.27 1.94
C PHE A 61 12.05 10.75 1.73
N LEU A 62 11.51 11.45 2.72
CA LEU A 62 11.26 12.89 2.63
C LEU A 62 12.58 13.65 2.81
N ILE A 63 12.95 14.47 1.83
CA ILE A 63 14.12 15.35 1.83
C ILE A 63 13.62 16.72 1.40
N ASP A 64 13.82 17.74 2.22
CA ASP A 64 13.34 19.10 1.97
C ASP A 64 11.85 19.13 1.56
N GLU A 65 11.01 18.44 2.35
CA GLU A 65 9.57 18.28 2.10
C GLU A 65 9.21 17.65 0.74
N SER A 66 10.19 17.02 0.08
CA SER A 66 10.03 16.37 -1.22
C SER A 66 10.33 14.88 -1.15
N CYS A 67 9.49 14.07 -1.80
CA CYS A 67 9.70 12.62 -1.83
C CYS A 67 10.87 12.29 -2.76
N SER A 68 11.98 11.84 -2.16
CA SER A 68 13.21 11.53 -2.89
C SER A 68 13.14 10.29 -3.79
N ILE A 69 12.05 9.52 -3.69
CA ILE A 69 11.73 8.36 -4.52
C ILE A 69 10.44 8.58 -5.32
N HIS A 70 10.09 9.83 -5.67
CA HIS A 70 8.83 10.14 -6.37
C HIS A 70 8.54 9.22 -7.58
N PRO A 71 9.51 8.94 -8.49
CA PRO A 71 9.28 8.04 -9.63
C PRO A 71 8.96 6.60 -9.20
N ASP A 72 9.49 6.18 -8.06
CA ASP A 72 9.46 4.82 -7.53
C ASP A 72 8.52 4.66 -6.34
N ARG A 73 7.61 5.62 -6.14
CA ARG A 73 6.66 5.59 -5.03
C ARG A 73 5.91 4.25 -4.98
N PRO A 74 5.83 3.62 -3.79
CA PRO A 74 5.03 2.41 -3.62
C PRO A 74 3.59 2.62 -4.10
N VAL A 75 2.99 1.54 -4.60
CA VAL A 75 1.60 1.53 -5.10
C VAL A 75 0.61 2.16 -4.13
N ALA A 76 0.70 1.85 -2.83
CA ALA A 76 -0.15 2.42 -1.80
C ALA A 76 -0.02 3.96 -1.69
N CYS A 77 1.18 4.51 -1.89
CA CYS A 77 1.39 5.97 -1.91
C CYS A 77 0.79 6.63 -3.16
N ARG A 78 0.56 5.87 -4.24
CA ARG A 78 -0.06 6.38 -5.48
C ARG A 78 -1.59 6.33 -5.41
N GLU A 79 -2.13 5.41 -4.61
CA GLU A 79 -3.56 5.28 -4.36
C GLU A 79 -4.08 6.30 -3.33
N TYR A 80 -3.20 6.81 -2.48
CA TYR A 80 -3.57 7.78 -1.44
C TYR A 80 -3.42 9.22 -1.94
N SER A 81 -4.39 9.68 -2.74
CA SER A 81 -4.46 11.05 -3.26
C SER A 81 -5.74 11.75 -2.78
N VAL A 82 -5.67 13.07 -2.55
CA VAL A 82 -6.80 13.89 -2.08
C VAL A 82 -6.93 15.18 -2.89
N THR A 83 -8.15 15.70 -3.00
CA THR A 83 -8.45 17.01 -3.63
C THR A 83 -8.86 18.10 -2.64
N SER A 84 -9.10 17.73 -1.38
CA SER A 84 -9.44 18.66 -0.30
C SER A 84 -8.29 19.59 0.09
N ASP A 85 -8.59 20.67 0.81
CA ASP A 85 -7.59 21.60 1.33
C ASP A 85 -6.51 20.86 2.18
N PRO A 86 -5.20 21.11 1.95
CA PRO A 86 -4.13 20.44 2.69
C PRO A 86 -4.22 20.55 4.21
N ARG A 87 -4.92 21.54 4.76
CA ARG A 87 -5.14 21.68 6.21
C ARG A 87 -5.81 20.46 6.84
N PHE A 88 -6.65 19.74 6.09
CA PHE A 88 -7.34 18.55 6.58
C PHE A 88 -6.36 17.38 6.78
N CYS A 89 -5.22 17.36 6.10
CA CYS A 89 -4.17 16.36 6.30
C CYS A 89 -3.52 16.44 7.69
N ALA A 90 -3.75 17.51 8.46
CA ALA A 90 -3.27 17.61 9.83
C ALA A 90 -3.93 16.57 10.77
N ASN A 91 -5.19 16.22 10.49
CA ASN A 91 -5.95 15.17 11.15
C ASN A 91 -6.90 14.46 10.16
N PRO A 92 -6.44 13.42 9.43
CA PRO A 92 -7.23 12.75 8.40
C PRO A 92 -8.33 11.83 8.96
N PHE A 93 -8.50 11.79 10.29
CA PHE A 93 -9.57 11.04 10.97
C PHE A 93 -10.80 11.92 11.25
N GLU A 94 -10.70 13.22 11.03
CA GLU A 94 -11.84 14.14 11.05
C GLU A 94 -12.47 14.29 9.66
N PRO A 95 -13.77 14.64 9.57
CA PRO A 95 -14.41 14.95 8.29
C PRO A 95 -13.71 16.09 7.55
N GLY A 96 -13.67 16.02 6.21
CA GLY A 96 -13.14 17.07 5.33
C GLY A 96 -12.08 16.59 4.33
N ILE A 97 -11.56 15.38 4.48
CA ILE A 97 -10.70 14.76 3.47
C ILE A 97 -11.55 14.25 2.29
N GLU A 98 -11.27 14.78 1.10
CA GLU A 98 -11.86 14.30 -0.16
C GLU A 98 -10.83 13.45 -0.89
N LYS A 99 -10.98 12.12 -0.82
CA LYS A 99 -10.08 11.18 -1.51
C LYS A 99 -10.40 11.12 -3.00
N VAL A 100 -9.37 11.08 -3.83
CA VAL A 100 -9.52 10.72 -5.23
C VAL A 100 -9.91 9.24 -5.30
N PRO A 101 -11.04 8.88 -5.92
CA PRO A 101 -11.44 7.49 -6.03
C PRO A 101 -10.45 6.74 -6.92
N MET A 102 -9.99 5.59 -6.44
CA MET A 102 -9.15 4.66 -7.19
C MET A 102 -10.03 3.53 -7.71
N PRO A 103 -10.31 3.45 -9.03
CA PRO A 103 -11.20 2.42 -9.58
C PRO A 103 -10.70 0.99 -9.34
N LEU A 104 -9.37 0.83 -9.22
CA LEU A 104 -8.70 -0.43 -8.94
C LEU A 104 -7.64 -0.21 -7.85
N PRO A 105 -7.90 -0.58 -6.58
CA PRO A 105 -6.92 -0.51 -5.49
C PRO A 105 -5.93 -1.67 -5.59
N LEU A 106 -4.89 -1.50 -6.41
CA LEU A 106 -3.86 -2.50 -6.69
C LEU A 106 -3.04 -2.89 -5.46
N SER A 107 -2.90 -2.02 -4.45
CA SER A 107 -2.20 -2.36 -3.21
C SER A 107 -2.86 -3.54 -2.49
N ALA A 108 -4.19 -3.55 -2.40
CA ALA A 108 -4.96 -4.64 -1.83
C ALA A 108 -4.83 -5.92 -2.68
N SER A 109 -4.96 -5.80 -4.01
CA SER A 109 -4.80 -6.95 -4.93
C SER A 109 -3.41 -7.59 -4.82
N LEU A 110 -2.35 -6.79 -4.70
CA LEU A 110 -0.98 -7.27 -4.54
C LEU A 110 -0.76 -7.96 -3.19
N ALA A 111 -1.38 -7.45 -2.11
CA ALA A 111 -1.33 -8.08 -0.80
C ALA A 111 -2.02 -9.47 -0.81
N TRP A 112 -3.19 -9.58 -1.45
CA TRP A 112 -3.89 -10.86 -1.63
C TRP A 112 -3.12 -11.85 -2.49
N MET A 113 -2.57 -11.39 -3.62
CA MET A 113 -1.71 -12.23 -4.45
C MET A 113 -0.51 -12.75 -3.65
N THR A 114 0.14 -11.88 -2.87
CA THR A 114 1.27 -12.28 -2.03
C THR A 114 0.83 -13.28 -0.97
N SER A 115 -0.33 -13.07 -0.34
CA SER A 115 -0.95 -14.01 0.60
C SER A 115 -1.12 -15.40 -0.01
N GLU A 116 -1.72 -15.50 -1.21
CA GLU A 116 -1.94 -16.78 -1.89
C GLU A 116 -0.62 -17.46 -2.31
N LEU A 117 0.36 -16.70 -2.80
CA LEU A 117 1.65 -17.24 -3.23
C LEU A 117 2.54 -17.70 -2.06
N MET A 118 2.38 -17.06 -0.90
CA MET A 118 3.25 -17.28 0.26
C MET A 118 2.62 -18.15 1.33
N GLY A 119 1.28 -18.29 1.33
CA GLY A 119 0.54 -19.01 2.36
C GLY A 119 0.43 -18.22 3.67
N GLU A 120 0.35 -16.89 3.56
CA GLU A 120 0.45 -15.94 4.69
C GLU A 120 -0.71 -14.95 4.66
N PRO A 121 -1.07 -14.27 5.76
CA PRO A 121 -2.16 -13.30 5.75
C PRO A 121 -1.91 -12.12 4.78
N PRO A 122 -2.96 -11.56 4.15
CA PRO A 122 -2.82 -10.39 3.28
C PRO A 122 -2.63 -9.13 4.13
N ILE A 123 -1.40 -8.63 4.20
CA ILE A 123 -1.04 -7.43 4.97
C ILE A 123 -0.53 -6.31 4.08
N LEU A 124 -0.71 -5.07 4.54
CA LEU A 124 0.03 -3.92 4.01
C LEU A 124 1.14 -3.58 5.00
N VAL A 125 2.39 -3.64 4.55
CA VAL A 125 3.55 -3.32 5.38
C VAL A 125 3.74 -1.81 5.42
N PRO A 126 3.69 -1.15 6.59
CA PRO A 126 4.01 0.27 6.70
C PRO A 126 5.41 0.54 6.17
N LEU A 127 5.56 1.56 5.33
CA LEU A 127 6.81 1.81 4.62
C LEU A 127 8.03 1.87 5.56
N PRO A 128 7.99 2.53 6.74
CA PRO A 128 9.12 2.54 7.67
C PRO A 128 9.54 1.16 8.21
N LEU A 129 8.63 0.19 8.23
CA LEU A 129 8.93 -1.18 8.67
C LEU A 129 9.33 -2.09 7.50
N ALA A 130 9.32 -1.60 6.25
CA ALA A 130 9.68 -2.40 5.08
C ALA A 130 11.10 -3.02 5.14
N PRO A 131 12.16 -2.33 5.63
CA PRO A 131 13.47 -2.95 5.78
C PRO A 131 13.48 -4.10 6.79
N ARG A 132 12.83 -3.91 7.96
CA ARG A 132 12.63 -4.94 8.98
C ARG A 132 11.90 -6.14 8.40
N PHE A 133 10.73 -5.90 7.81
CA PHE A 133 9.92 -6.94 7.18
C PHE A 133 10.74 -7.73 6.16
N ALA A 134 11.48 -7.05 5.28
CA ALA A 134 12.28 -7.70 4.25
C ALA A 134 13.46 -8.52 4.80
N ARG A 135 14.04 -8.13 5.94
CA ARG A 135 15.09 -8.88 6.64
C ARG A 135 14.50 -10.14 7.27
N ASP A 136 13.37 -10.00 7.97
CA ASP A 136 12.73 -11.09 8.71
C ASP A 136 12.10 -12.13 7.74
N HIS A 137 11.73 -11.71 6.53
CA HIS A 137 11.21 -12.55 5.45
C HIS A 137 12.24 -12.86 4.36
N GLY A 138 13.53 -12.95 4.70
CA GLY A 138 14.61 -13.14 3.72
C GLY A 138 14.41 -14.33 2.76
N ALA A 139 13.81 -15.42 3.24
CA ALA A 139 13.50 -16.61 2.44
C ALA A 139 12.49 -16.35 1.29
N TRP A 140 11.68 -15.30 1.37
CA TRP A 140 10.72 -14.94 0.34
C TRP A 140 11.43 -14.44 -0.92
N ARG A 141 12.57 -13.76 -0.76
CA ARG A 141 13.34 -13.17 -1.87
C ARG A 141 13.91 -14.19 -2.85
N SER A 142 14.11 -15.44 -2.42
CA SER A 142 14.61 -16.51 -3.29
C SER A 142 13.50 -17.24 -4.05
N ARG A 143 12.22 -17.06 -3.67
CA ARG A 143 11.12 -17.69 -4.40
C ARG A 143 10.99 -17.09 -5.79
N ARG A 144 10.63 -17.94 -6.75
CA ARG A 144 10.41 -17.60 -8.15
C ARG A 144 9.20 -18.38 -8.62
N TRP A 145 8.45 -17.78 -9.53
CA TRP A 145 7.34 -18.43 -10.21
C TRP A 145 7.42 -18.10 -11.70
N PRO A 146 6.82 -18.93 -12.57
CA PRO A 146 6.69 -18.60 -13.98
C PRO A 146 5.94 -17.27 -14.18
N GLY A 147 6.49 -16.39 -15.02
CA GLY A 147 5.96 -15.03 -15.16
C GLY A 147 4.50 -14.98 -15.64
N LEU A 148 4.12 -15.89 -16.55
CA LEU A 148 2.74 -15.99 -17.02
C LEU A 148 1.78 -16.40 -15.90
N GLU A 149 2.20 -17.31 -15.02
CA GLU A 149 1.38 -17.76 -13.90
C GLU A 149 1.16 -16.63 -12.89
N ILE A 150 2.20 -15.88 -12.53
CA ILE A 150 2.05 -14.68 -11.66
C ILE A 150 1.10 -13.68 -12.31
N PHE A 151 1.27 -13.39 -13.60
CA PHE A 151 0.45 -12.42 -14.30
C PHE A 151 -1.02 -12.83 -14.33
N GLN A 152 -1.32 -14.07 -14.71
CA GLN A 152 -2.69 -14.60 -14.72
C GLN A 152 -3.30 -14.60 -13.32
N HIS A 153 -2.51 -14.96 -12.31
CA HIS A 153 -2.95 -14.94 -10.92
C HIS A 153 -3.28 -13.53 -10.44
N PHE A 154 -2.43 -12.55 -10.75
CA PHE A 154 -2.70 -11.14 -10.47
C PHE A 154 -3.97 -10.67 -11.17
N MET A 155 -4.14 -10.97 -12.46
CA MET A 155 -5.33 -10.57 -13.22
C MET A 155 -6.61 -11.18 -12.67
N ARG A 156 -6.57 -12.43 -12.19
CA ARG A 156 -7.70 -13.05 -11.49
C ARG A 156 -8.08 -12.30 -10.23
N ILE A 157 -7.11 -11.85 -9.44
CA ILE A 157 -7.38 -11.11 -8.18
C ILE A 157 -7.81 -9.67 -8.47
N ALA A 158 -7.10 -8.98 -9.34
CA ALA A 158 -7.37 -7.57 -9.66
C ALA A 158 -8.65 -7.38 -10.51
N GLY A 159 -9.02 -8.37 -11.31
CA GLY A 159 -10.23 -8.39 -12.11
C GLY A 159 -11.45 -9.01 -11.42
N ALA A 160 -11.28 -9.60 -10.23
CA ALA A 160 -12.41 -9.96 -9.40
C ALA A 160 -13.13 -8.66 -8.98
N PRO A 161 -14.47 -8.66 -8.86
CA PRO A 161 -15.13 -7.57 -8.16
C PRO A 161 -14.40 -7.42 -6.83
N PRO A 162 -14.10 -6.17 -6.40
CA PRO A 162 -13.56 -5.98 -5.08
C PRO A 162 -14.42 -6.81 -4.13
N PRO A 163 -13.84 -7.64 -3.23
CA PRO A 163 -14.53 -7.98 -1.99
C PRO A 163 -15.25 -6.74 -1.50
N ASP A 164 -16.35 -6.89 -0.78
CA ASP A 164 -16.94 -5.79 -0.01
C ASP A 164 -15.81 -5.07 0.78
N TRP A 165 -15.22 -4.07 0.12
CA TRP A 165 -14.19 -3.15 0.53
C TRP A 165 -14.82 -1.76 0.55
N SER A 166 -16.15 -1.72 0.64
CA SER A 166 -16.88 -0.54 1.03
C SER A 166 -16.32 -0.15 2.39
N PHE A 167 -15.27 0.66 2.35
CA PHE A 167 -15.07 1.70 3.33
C PHE A 167 -16.32 2.57 3.21
N GLU A 168 -17.43 2.13 3.81
CA GLU A 168 -18.56 3.00 4.15
C GLU A 168 -17.99 4.00 5.15
N SER A 169 -17.25 4.97 4.65
CA SER A 169 -17.19 6.26 5.29
C SER A 169 -18.60 6.82 5.11
N PRO A 170 -19.30 7.23 6.18
CA PRO A 170 -20.59 7.90 6.06
C PRO A 170 -20.53 9.16 5.16
N ASP A 171 -19.32 9.62 4.82
CA ASP A 171 -19.05 10.79 3.98
C ASP A 171 -18.68 10.46 2.53
N ASN A 172 -18.62 9.19 2.11
CA ASN A 172 -18.24 8.81 0.75
C ASN A 172 -19.31 7.87 0.12
N PRO A 173 -20.26 8.40 -0.68
CA PRO A 173 -21.26 7.55 -1.31
C PRO A 173 -20.58 6.55 -2.25
N PRO A 174 -21.19 5.36 -2.47
CA PRO A 174 -20.62 4.34 -3.35
C PRO A 174 -20.30 4.97 -4.70
N SER A 175 -19.04 4.81 -5.13
CA SER A 175 -18.63 5.21 -6.46
C SER A 175 -19.60 4.59 -7.46
N ALA A 176 -20.23 5.42 -8.30
CA ALA A 176 -21.07 4.97 -9.39
C ALA A 176 -20.36 3.78 -10.06
N GLY A 177 -21.03 2.63 -10.08
CA GLY A 177 -20.41 1.34 -10.40
C GLY A 177 -19.57 1.41 -11.65
N ILE A 178 -18.51 0.59 -11.68
CA ILE A 178 -17.70 0.36 -12.89
C ILE A 178 -18.68 0.12 -14.05
N PRO A 179 -18.67 0.93 -15.13
CA PRO A 179 -19.48 0.65 -16.29
C PRO A 179 -19.18 -0.77 -16.74
N THR A 180 -20.19 -1.64 -16.76
CA THR A 180 -20.07 -2.97 -17.34
C THR A 180 -19.69 -2.79 -18.80
N VAL A 181 -18.42 -3.05 -19.12
CA VAL A 181 -18.00 -3.24 -20.50
C VAL A 181 -18.54 -4.59 -20.90
N GLU A 182 -19.57 -4.61 -21.75
CA GLU A 182 -19.96 -5.84 -22.45
C GLU A 182 -18.74 -6.29 -23.25
N VAL A 183 -18.09 -7.36 -22.79
CA VAL A 183 -17.04 -8.02 -23.56
C VAL A 183 -17.78 -8.82 -24.61
N ASP A 184 -17.75 -8.35 -25.86
CA ASP A 184 -18.29 -9.09 -26.98
C ASP A 184 -17.73 -10.51 -26.98
N SER A 185 -18.64 -11.47 -27.15
CA SER A 185 -18.33 -12.90 -27.22
C SER A 185 -17.18 -13.16 -28.19
N PRO A 186 -16.21 -14.05 -27.85
CA PRO A 186 -15.09 -14.39 -28.74
C PRO A 186 -15.51 -15.03 -30.07
N ASP A 187 -16.81 -15.30 -30.27
CA ASP A 187 -17.38 -15.90 -31.48
C ASP A 187 -17.94 -14.87 -32.49
N ALA A 188 -17.72 -13.56 -32.31
CA ALA A 188 -18.12 -12.57 -33.31
C ALA A 188 -17.26 -12.73 -34.59
N PRO A 189 -17.85 -13.02 -35.77
CA PRO A 189 -17.08 -13.14 -37.00
C PRO A 189 -16.48 -11.78 -37.36
N LEU A 190 -15.17 -11.77 -37.63
CA LEU A 190 -14.49 -10.62 -38.20
C LEU A 190 -15.19 -10.24 -39.52
N ASN A 191 -15.76 -9.03 -39.57
CA ASN A 191 -16.40 -8.53 -40.78
C ASN A 191 -15.38 -8.38 -41.92
N PRO A 192 -15.80 -8.65 -43.17
CA PRO A 192 -14.92 -8.74 -44.34
C PRO A 192 -14.31 -7.41 -44.78
#